data_AF-A0A9Q1QKZ8-F1
#
_entry.id   AF-A0A9Q1QKZ8-F1
#
_cell.length_a   1.000
_cell.length_b   1.000
_cell.length_c   1.000
_cell.angle_alpha   90.00
_cell.angle_beta   90.00
_cell.angle_gamma   90.00
#
_symmetry.space_group_name_H-M   'P 1'
#
loop_
_entity.id
_entity.type
_entity.pdbx_description
1 polymer ?
#
loop_
_entity_poly.entity_id
_entity_poly.type
_entity_poly.pdbx_seq_one_letter_code
_entity_poly.pdbx_strand_id
1 'polypeptide(L)'
;MADMRALLITAETHPLQLQDLPGPKGPYDITRMKSGFFVRLDMPGVPPNGIKIFKRPEKKMVTFNATAPKKEGFPYDESERVYAGVVQLNKDPNELLVDVIAENGSVILLFPTADGHLFFIPQSRSHTTAMGEGSSGKSIDQAQGSEKSEQDEGSAEKYMDKAEGSAKSGSGETASNESTEDESAPLETSPTEQSTHEVPEIAIGSTTEDNFGHINKLKIKGPDGVCEKKVVQEDGQYALYVRADLPGLEPDLNVMTIEDRFILVFGPPQTRERYMQGARNYLFFVQLRCSCCKFNNLRQDYEDGVLRLFCKIIAPEPSPAADLSLI
;
A
#
# COMPACT_ATOMS: atom_id res chain seq x y z
N MET A 1 -26.59 -36.60 -3.84
CA MET A 1 -25.69 -35.85 -2.94
C MET A 1 -25.00 -34.80 -3.79
N ALA A 2 -25.41 -33.54 -3.66
CA ALA A 2 -24.86 -32.45 -4.46
C ALA A 2 -23.43 -32.15 -4.00
N ASP A 3 -22.51 -32.14 -4.97
CA ASP A 3 -21.11 -31.78 -4.84
C ASP A 3 -21.00 -30.37 -4.23
N MET A 4 -20.65 -30.30 -2.94
CA MET A 4 -20.31 -29.07 -2.21
C MET A 4 -18.96 -28.56 -2.71
N ARG A 5 -18.90 -28.13 -3.98
CA ARG A 5 -17.88 -27.19 -4.42
C ARG A 5 -18.16 -25.90 -3.68
N ALA A 6 -17.49 -25.74 -2.54
CA ALA A 6 -17.31 -24.44 -1.92
C ALA A 6 -16.96 -23.48 -3.05
N LEU A 7 -17.82 -22.48 -3.26
CA LEU A 7 -17.53 -21.34 -4.11
C LEU A 7 -16.40 -20.58 -3.40
N LEU A 8 -15.19 -21.13 -3.52
CA LEU A 8 -13.94 -20.53 -3.09
C LEU A 8 -13.80 -19.31 -3.99
N ILE A 9 -14.24 -18.16 -3.48
CA ILE A 9 -13.72 -16.87 -3.93
C ILE A 9 -12.27 -16.87 -3.44
N THR A 10 -11.37 -17.52 -4.19
CA THR A 10 -9.94 -17.46 -3.89
C THR A 10 -9.51 -16.03 -4.14
N ALA A 11 -9.29 -15.29 -3.07
CA ALA A 11 -8.65 -13.99 -3.16
C ALA A 11 -7.26 -14.19 -3.76
N GLU A 12 -6.80 -13.24 -4.60
CA GLU A 12 -5.51 -13.31 -5.27
C GLU A 12 -4.39 -13.63 -4.27
N THR A 13 -3.43 -14.47 -4.64
CA THR A 13 -2.36 -14.81 -3.71
C THR A 13 -1.48 -13.60 -3.42
N HIS A 14 -1.02 -13.50 -2.18
CA HIS A 14 -0.03 -12.52 -1.76
C HIS A 14 1.28 -12.71 -2.55
N PRO A 15 1.77 -11.70 -3.30
CA PRO A 15 2.86 -11.89 -4.26
C PRO A 15 4.22 -12.10 -3.59
N LEU A 16 4.40 -11.63 -2.36
CA LEU A 16 5.62 -11.89 -1.57
C LEU A 16 5.67 -13.27 -0.90
N GLN A 17 4.57 -14.04 -0.96
CA GLN A 17 4.49 -15.33 -0.28
C GLN A 17 5.05 -16.44 -1.16
N LEU A 18 5.81 -17.35 -0.56
CA LEU A 18 6.26 -18.56 -1.25
C LEU A 18 5.04 -19.45 -1.58
N GLN A 19 4.78 -19.62 -2.87
CA GLN A 19 3.55 -20.25 -3.39
C GLN A 19 3.45 -21.73 -3.01
N ASP A 20 4.58 -22.44 -3.04
CA ASP A 20 4.62 -23.89 -2.83
C ASP A 20 4.56 -24.31 -1.35
N LEU A 21 4.68 -23.35 -0.42
CA LEU A 21 4.63 -23.63 1.01
C LEU A 21 3.20 -23.54 1.57
N PRO A 22 2.87 -24.27 2.65
CA PRO A 22 1.56 -24.16 3.30
C PRO A 22 1.25 -22.73 3.78
N GLY A 23 -0.02 -22.51 4.13
CA GLY A 23 -0.50 -21.26 4.73
C GLY A 23 -1.50 -20.50 3.86
N PRO A 24 -2.18 -19.49 4.42
CA PRO A 24 -3.24 -18.79 3.72
C PRO A 24 -2.68 -17.92 2.61
N LYS A 25 -3.28 -17.96 1.42
CA LYS A 25 -2.72 -17.35 0.21
C LYS A 25 -3.25 -15.95 -0.05
N GLY A 26 -4.55 -15.72 0.10
CA GLY A 26 -5.15 -14.43 -0.20
C GLY A 26 -5.24 -13.47 0.99
N PRO A 27 -5.66 -12.21 0.79
CA PRO A 27 -5.77 -11.15 1.79
C PRO A 27 -6.88 -11.37 2.82
N TYR A 28 -7.71 -12.39 2.64
CA TYR A 28 -8.68 -12.84 3.61
C TYR A 28 -8.91 -14.34 3.44
N ASP A 29 -9.52 -14.95 4.43
CA ASP A 29 -10.02 -16.32 4.37
C ASP A 29 -11.28 -16.46 5.24
N ILE A 30 -12.20 -17.34 4.84
CA ILE A 30 -13.40 -17.66 5.60
C ILE A 30 -13.42 -19.17 5.83
N THR A 31 -13.30 -19.56 7.09
CA THR A 31 -13.33 -20.97 7.48
C THR A 31 -14.53 -21.26 8.36
N ARG A 32 -15.30 -22.29 7.99
CA ARG A 32 -16.49 -22.75 8.71
C ARG A 32 -16.16 -23.97 9.56
N MET A 33 -16.74 -24.02 10.76
CA MET A 33 -16.58 -25.09 11.74
C MET A 33 -17.95 -25.53 12.26
N LYS A 34 -18.00 -26.66 12.99
CA LYS A 34 -19.24 -27.09 13.66
C LYS A 34 -19.73 -26.08 14.71
N SER A 35 -18.80 -25.36 15.33
CA SER A 35 -19.06 -24.40 16.41
C SER A 35 -19.28 -22.97 15.92
N GLY A 36 -19.34 -22.70 14.61
CA GLY A 36 -19.46 -21.35 14.05
C GLY A 36 -18.54 -21.16 12.84
N PHE A 37 -18.12 -19.93 12.58
CA PHE A 37 -17.12 -19.65 11.55
C PHE A 37 -16.17 -18.54 11.98
N PHE A 38 -15.07 -18.41 11.25
CA PHE A 38 -14.16 -17.29 11.42
C PHE A 38 -13.77 -16.67 10.09
N VAL A 39 -13.39 -15.40 10.15
CA VAL A 39 -12.87 -14.63 9.02
C VAL A 39 -11.48 -14.16 9.38
N ARG A 40 -10.46 -14.60 8.62
CA ARG A 40 -9.11 -14.02 8.67
C ARG A 40 -9.04 -12.86 7.68
N LEU A 41 -8.43 -11.77 8.08
CA LEU A 41 -8.29 -10.54 7.30
C LEU A 41 -6.85 -10.05 7.41
N ASP A 42 -6.20 -9.78 6.29
CA ASP A 42 -4.91 -9.11 6.27
C ASP A 42 -5.14 -7.61 6.43
N MET A 43 -4.61 -7.03 7.49
CA MET A 43 -4.64 -5.61 7.79
C MET A 43 -3.24 -5.16 8.24
N PRO A 44 -2.24 -5.23 7.35
CA PRO A 44 -0.87 -4.90 7.70
C PRO A 44 -0.77 -3.46 8.23
N GLY A 45 -0.09 -3.34 9.37
CA GLY A 45 0.16 -2.10 10.12
C GLY A 45 -0.92 -1.76 11.14
N VAL A 46 -1.99 -2.54 11.24
CA VAL A 46 -3.03 -2.31 12.25
C VAL A 46 -2.56 -2.88 13.59
N PRO A 47 -2.45 -2.06 14.64
CA PRO A 47 -2.07 -2.53 15.96
C PRO A 47 -3.22 -3.35 16.60
N PRO A 48 -2.95 -4.19 17.62
CA PRO A 48 -3.97 -5.05 18.23
C PRO A 48 -5.22 -4.32 18.73
N ASN A 49 -5.08 -3.08 19.20
CA ASN A 49 -6.16 -2.21 19.67
C ASN A 49 -6.72 -1.27 18.58
N GLY A 50 -6.25 -1.39 17.33
CA GLY A 50 -6.59 -0.52 16.21
C GLY A 50 -7.90 -0.87 15.49
N ILE A 51 -8.61 -1.92 15.94
CA ILE A 51 -9.81 -2.47 15.28
C ILE A 51 -11.05 -2.12 16.08
N LYS A 52 -12.07 -1.60 15.40
CA LYS A 52 -13.38 -1.34 16.00
C LYS A 52 -14.43 -2.19 15.32
N ILE A 53 -15.27 -2.81 16.15
CA ILE A 53 -16.39 -3.67 15.73
C ILE A 53 -17.69 -2.97 16.09
N PHE A 54 -18.64 -2.94 15.15
CA PHE A 54 -19.98 -2.43 15.39
C PHE A 54 -21.00 -3.48 14.96
N LYS A 55 -21.88 -3.84 15.89
CA LYS A 55 -23.02 -4.72 15.65
C LYS A 55 -24.18 -3.92 15.09
N ARG A 56 -24.84 -4.45 14.07
CA ARG A 56 -26.02 -3.88 13.40
C ARG A 56 -27.15 -4.92 13.41
N PRO A 57 -27.86 -5.10 14.55
CA PRO A 57 -28.91 -6.09 14.73
C PRO A 57 -29.99 -6.03 13.67
N GLU A 58 -30.41 -4.81 13.33
CA GLU A 58 -31.47 -4.50 12.37
C GLU A 58 -31.16 -5.01 10.95
N LYS A 59 -29.88 -5.17 10.63
CA LYS A 59 -29.40 -5.71 9.36
C LYS A 59 -28.77 -7.09 9.49
N LYS A 60 -28.71 -7.66 10.71
CA LYS A 60 -27.93 -8.86 11.03
C LYS A 60 -26.48 -8.78 10.55
N MET A 61 -25.83 -7.63 10.74
CA MET A 61 -24.46 -7.40 10.27
C MET A 61 -23.51 -7.08 11.41
N VAL A 62 -22.23 -7.39 11.19
CA VAL A 62 -21.12 -6.84 11.95
C VAL A 62 -20.23 -6.05 10.99
N THR A 63 -20.05 -4.76 11.25
CA THR A 63 -19.13 -3.92 10.49
C THR A 63 -17.84 -3.75 11.27
N PHE A 64 -16.70 -3.74 10.58
CA PHE A 64 -15.41 -3.45 11.19
C PHE A 64 -14.72 -2.29 10.49
N ASN A 65 -13.96 -1.52 11.24
CA ASN A 65 -12.98 -0.59 10.71
C ASN A 65 -11.66 -0.76 11.47
N ALA A 66 -10.56 -0.46 10.79
CA ALA A 66 -9.24 -0.50 11.38
C ALA A 66 -8.34 0.55 10.75
N THR A 67 -7.48 1.16 11.57
CA THR A 67 -6.49 2.13 11.10
C THR A 67 -5.10 1.62 11.40
N ALA A 68 -4.28 1.54 10.36
CA ALA A 68 -2.85 1.33 10.45
C ALA A 68 -2.18 2.72 10.42
N PRO A 69 -1.64 3.21 11.55
CA PRO A 69 -0.94 4.49 11.57
C PRO A 69 0.37 4.40 10.79
N LYS A 70 0.90 5.56 10.42
CA LYS A 70 2.30 5.67 10.00
C LYS A 70 3.23 5.40 11.18
N LYS A 71 4.42 4.88 10.92
CA LYS A 71 5.46 4.68 11.95
C LYS A 71 6.16 6.00 12.25
N GLU A 72 5.87 6.56 13.42
CA GLU A 72 6.54 7.77 13.88
C GLU A 72 8.07 7.54 13.99
N GLY A 73 8.85 8.50 13.49
CA GLY A 73 10.30 8.44 13.50
C GLY A 73 10.93 7.46 12.50
N PHE A 74 10.15 6.81 11.62
CA PHE A 74 10.68 6.06 10.49
C PHE A 74 10.69 6.93 9.22
N PRO A 75 11.83 7.05 8.50
CA PRO A 75 11.91 7.91 7.32
C PRO A 75 10.89 7.51 6.25
N TYR A 76 10.19 8.51 5.70
CA TYR A 76 9.30 8.36 4.54
C TYR A 76 8.08 7.42 4.71
N ASP A 77 7.82 6.93 5.92
CA ASP A 77 6.53 6.30 6.26
C ASP A 77 5.50 7.39 6.57
N GLU A 78 4.84 7.88 5.53
CA GLU A 78 4.01 9.09 5.59
C GLU A 78 2.51 8.78 5.50
N SER A 79 2.15 7.54 5.16
CA SER A 79 0.76 7.19 4.82
C SER A 79 0.14 6.27 5.84
N GLU A 80 -0.97 6.73 6.44
CA GLU A 80 -1.89 5.83 7.12
C GLU A 80 -2.63 4.92 6.12
N ARG A 81 -3.07 3.76 6.61
CA ARG A 81 -4.00 2.90 5.87
C ARG A 81 -5.25 2.70 6.69
N VAL A 82 -6.39 2.67 6.01
CA VAL A 82 -7.69 2.40 6.64
C VAL A 82 -8.29 1.19 5.97
N TYR A 83 -8.74 0.24 6.77
CA TYR A 83 -9.44 -0.97 6.34
C TYR A 83 -10.87 -0.95 6.86
N ALA A 84 -11.80 -1.46 6.06
CA ALA A 84 -13.18 -1.59 6.46
C ALA A 84 -13.87 -2.73 5.71
N GLY A 85 -14.92 -3.27 6.32
CA GLY A 85 -15.72 -4.32 5.71
C GLY A 85 -16.92 -4.71 6.57
N VAL A 86 -17.71 -5.62 6.03
CA VAL A 86 -18.98 -6.05 6.62
C VAL A 86 -19.07 -7.56 6.60
N VAL A 87 -19.49 -8.15 7.72
CA VAL A 87 -19.87 -9.55 7.81
C VAL A 87 -21.39 -9.61 8.00
N GLN A 88 -22.10 -10.12 6.99
CA GLN A 88 -23.52 -10.44 7.10
C GLN A 88 -23.68 -11.77 7.82
N LEU A 89 -24.58 -11.84 8.78
CA LEU A 89 -24.81 -13.02 9.62
C LEU A 89 -26.23 -13.57 9.40
N ASN A 90 -26.38 -14.86 9.70
CA ASN A 90 -27.69 -15.51 9.76
C ASN A 90 -28.44 -15.27 11.10
N LYS A 91 -27.74 -14.77 12.13
CA LYS A 91 -28.24 -14.51 13.48
C LYS A 91 -28.16 -13.03 13.86
N ASP A 92 -28.86 -12.66 14.92
CA ASP A 92 -28.71 -11.32 15.51
C ASP A 92 -27.29 -11.20 16.12
N PRO A 93 -26.45 -10.24 15.68
CA PRO A 93 -25.13 -10.02 16.25
C PRO A 93 -25.13 -9.71 17.75
N ASN A 94 -26.21 -9.19 18.34
CA ASN A 94 -26.31 -8.94 19.77
C ASN A 94 -26.32 -10.25 20.60
N GLU A 95 -26.77 -11.35 20.01
CA GLU A 95 -26.76 -12.68 20.64
C GLU A 95 -25.40 -13.38 20.56
N LEU A 96 -24.45 -12.81 19.80
CA LEU A 96 -23.14 -13.41 19.57
C LEU A 96 -22.05 -12.75 20.41
N LEU A 97 -21.19 -13.55 21.02
CA LEU A 97 -19.90 -13.09 21.52
C LEU A 97 -18.91 -13.13 20.35
N VAL A 98 -18.70 -11.98 19.71
CA VAL A 98 -17.76 -11.86 18.58
C VAL A 98 -16.38 -11.59 19.17
N ASP A 99 -15.48 -12.55 19.04
CA ASP A 99 -14.09 -12.39 19.49
C ASP A 99 -13.24 -11.82 18.33
N VAL A 100 -12.32 -10.94 18.68
CA VAL A 100 -11.37 -10.32 17.75
C VAL A 100 -9.96 -10.66 18.21
N ILE A 101 -9.18 -11.26 17.33
CA ILE A 101 -7.76 -11.55 17.56
C ILE A 101 -6.97 -10.79 16.50
N ALA A 102 -6.02 -9.97 16.94
CA ALA A 102 -5.26 -9.10 16.05
C ALA A 102 -3.77 -9.22 16.36
N GLU A 103 -3.03 -9.78 15.42
CA GLU A 103 -1.64 -10.16 15.62
C GLU A 103 -0.87 -10.02 14.31
N ASN A 104 0.27 -9.33 14.34
CA ASN A 104 1.22 -9.22 13.23
C ASN A 104 0.55 -8.86 11.90
N GLY A 105 -0.36 -7.88 11.91
CA GLY A 105 -1.06 -7.44 10.70
C GLY A 105 -2.11 -8.41 10.15
N SER A 106 -2.46 -9.46 10.89
CA SER A 106 -3.60 -10.33 10.62
C SER A 106 -4.67 -10.17 11.70
N VAL A 107 -5.93 -10.10 11.27
CA VAL A 107 -7.10 -10.01 12.15
C VAL A 107 -7.98 -11.23 11.94
N ILE A 108 -8.41 -11.88 13.01
CA ILE A 108 -9.43 -12.91 13.01
C ILE A 108 -10.68 -12.40 13.73
N LEU A 109 -11.80 -12.49 13.03
CA LEU A 109 -13.13 -12.31 13.60
C LEU A 109 -13.77 -13.69 13.80
N LEU A 110 -14.05 -14.06 15.05
CA LEU A 110 -14.69 -15.32 15.41
C LEU A 110 -16.19 -15.10 15.63
N PHE A 111 -17.02 -15.93 15.00
CA PHE A 111 -18.48 -15.87 15.12
C PHE A 111 -19.03 -17.22 15.60
N PRO A 112 -19.06 -17.46 16.92
CA PRO A 112 -19.53 -18.70 17.49
C PRO A 112 -21.01 -18.94 17.18
N THR A 113 -21.35 -20.19 16.84
CA THR A 113 -22.71 -20.68 16.57
C THR A 113 -23.45 -19.99 15.41
N ALA A 114 -22.79 -19.11 14.66
CA ALA A 114 -23.36 -18.39 13.54
C ALA A 114 -22.80 -18.90 12.21
N ASP A 115 -23.39 -18.44 11.11
CA ASP A 115 -22.83 -18.50 9.75
C ASP A 115 -22.99 -17.13 9.10
N GLY A 116 -22.24 -16.88 8.03
CA GLY A 116 -22.23 -15.58 7.40
C GLY A 116 -21.38 -15.46 6.14
N HIS A 117 -21.35 -14.22 5.63
CA HIS A 117 -20.65 -13.84 4.40
C HIS A 117 -19.92 -12.50 4.59
N LEU A 118 -18.67 -12.44 4.12
CA LEU A 118 -17.88 -11.20 4.06
C LEU A 118 -18.24 -10.40 2.81
N PHE A 119 -18.47 -9.11 2.99
CA PHE A 119 -18.69 -8.12 1.95
C PHE A 119 -17.64 -7.01 2.01
N PHE A 120 -17.22 -6.57 0.82
CA PHE A 120 -16.27 -5.47 0.66
C PHE A 120 -17.02 -4.16 0.38
N ILE A 121 -16.52 -3.07 0.93
CA ILE A 121 -17.02 -1.73 0.60
C ILE A 121 -16.43 -1.36 -0.76
N PRO A 122 -17.25 -0.99 -1.77
CA PRO A 122 -16.75 -0.58 -3.08
C PRO A 122 -15.79 0.60 -2.94
N GLN A 123 -14.59 0.49 -3.50
CA GLN A 123 -13.67 1.61 -3.62
C GLN A 123 -14.16 2.52 -4.76
N SER A 124 -14.58 3.75 -4.46
CA SER A 124 -14.74 4.78 -5.48
C SER A 124 -13.36 5.23 -5.95
N ARG A 125 -12.84 4.63 -7.03
CA ARG A 125 -11.58 5.08 -7.62
C ARG A 125 -11.81 6.39 -8.37
N SER A 126 -11.40 7.51 -7.78
CA SER A 126 -11.17 8.72 -8.55
C SER A 126 -9.88 8.52 -9.36
N HIS A 127 -10.03 8.30 -10.67
CA HIS A 127 -8.90 8.43 -11.59
C HIS A 127 -8.39 9.87 -11.51
N THR A 128 -7.28 10.08 -10.79
CA THR A 128 -6.56 11.35 -10.85
C THR A 128 -5.48 11.17 -11.90
N THR A 129 -5.83 11.49 -13.15
CA THR A 129 -4.83 11.67 -14.21
C THR A 129 -3.98 12.86 -13.82
N ALA A 130 -2.69 12.63 -13.58
CA ALA A 130 -1.72 13.69 -13.38
C ALA A 130 -1.61 14.52 -14.68
N MET A 131 -2.11 15.75 -14.63
CA MET A 131 -1.77 16.83 -15.56
C MET A 131 -1.24 17.97 -14.70
N GLY A 132 -0.09 18.51 -15.10
CA GLY A 132 0.77 19.37 -14.31
C GLY A 132 0.25 20.77 -14.02
N GLU A 133 0.95 21.36 -13.04
CA GLU A 133 1.31 22.77 -12.82
C GLU A 133 0.27 23.88 -13.06
N GLY A 134 0.06 24.71 -12.03
CA GLY A 134 -0.35 26.10 -12.26
C GLY A 134 -1.18 26.79 -11.18
N SER A 135 -0.49 27.42 -10.23
CA SER A 135 -0.80 28.73 -9.65
C SER A 135 -1.87 28.91 -8.53
N SER A 136 -1.38 29.58 -7.48
CA SER A 136 -1.98 30.67 -6.71
C SER A 136 -3.25 30.44 -5.88
N GLY A 137 -3.03 30.26 -4.57
CA GLY A 137 -3.41 31.22 -3.53
C GLY A 137 -4.85 31.75 -3.49
N LYS A 138 -5.57 31.44 -2.40
CA LYS A 138 -6.14 32.45 -1.50
C LYS A 138 -6.66 31.81 -0.21
N SER A 139 -6.12 32.30 0.89
CA SER A 139 -6.63 32.21 2.26
C SER A 139 -8.03 32.81 2.36
N ILE A 140 -8.93 32.14 3.09
CA ILE A 140 -10.14 32.75 3.65
C ILE A 140 -10.27 32.32 5.12
N ASP A 141 -10.48 33.34 5.94
CA ASP A 141 -10.51 33.38 7.40
C ASP A 141 -11.59 32.49 8.03
N GLN A 142 -11.23 31.85 9.14
CA GLN A 142 -12.19 31.27 10.08
C GLN A 142 -12.59 32.34 11.11
N ALA A 143 -13.84 32.79 11.04
CA ALA A 143 -14.50 33.50 12.13
C ALA A 143 -15.18 32.48 13.05
N GLN A 144 -14.84 32.55 14.35
CA GLN A 144 -15.54 31.89 15.44
C GLN A 144 -16.88 32.59 15.71
N GLY A 145 -17.93 31.84 16.05
CA GLY A 145 -19.13 32.43 16.64
C GLY A 145 -20.35 31.51 16.75
N SER A 146 -20.56 31.03 17.98
CA SER A 146 -21.85 30.78 18.64
C SER A 146 -22.57 29.41 18.50
N GLU A 147 -22.93 28.94 19.69
CA GLU A 147 -23.68 27.73 20.06
C GLU A 147 -25.19 27.89 19.80
N LYS A 148 -25.88 26.81 19.42
CA LYS A 148 -26.90 26.07 20.23
C LYS A 148 -27.91 25.27 19.39
N SER A 149 -28.11 24.05 19.86
CA SER A 149 -29.35 23.25 20.01
C SER A 149 -30.21 22.80 18.81
N GLU A 150 -30.49 21.48 18.91
CA GLU A 150 -31.76 20.76 18.65
C GLU A 150 -32.10 20.24 17.24
N GLN A 151 -32.25 18.90 17.22
CA GLN A 151 -33.22 18.05 16.52
C GLN A 151 -33.76 18.53 15.16
N ASP A 152 -33.53 17.74 14.10
CA ASP A 152 -34.64 17.05 13.43
C ASP A 152 -34.17 15.95 12.45
N GLU A 153 -35.09 15.04 12.20
CA GLU A 153 -35.05 13.86 11.34
C GLU A 153 -34.97 14.21 9.84
N GLY A 154 -34.51 13.26 9.03
CA GLY A 154 -34.98 13.17 7.64
C GLY A 154 -33.93 13.00 6.53
N SER A 155 -34.04 11.85 5.86
CA SER A 155 -34.06 11.78 4.39
C SER A 155 -32.71 11.73 3.66
N ALA A 156 -32.15 10.52 3.62
CA ALA A 156 -31.34 10.07 2.49
C ALA A 156 -32.27 9.68 1.33
N GLU A 157 -32.35 10.49 0.27
CA GLU A 157 -32.86 10.06 -1.04
C GLU A 157 -32.53 11.10 -2.13
N LYS A 158 -31.56 10.76 -3.00
CA LYS A 158 -31.46 11.08 -4.43
C LYS A 158 -30.00 11.06 -4.84
N TYR A 159 -29.62 10.19 -5.76
CA TYR A 159 -28.73 10.50 -6.89
C TYR A 159 -28.69 9.28 -7.82
N MET A 160 -29.58 9.27 -8.80
CA MET A 160 -29.47 8.55 -10.08
C MET A 160 -30.19 9.39 -11.14
N ASP A 161 -29.69 9.30 -12.38
CA ASP A 161 -30.18 9.85 -13.65
C ASP A 161 -29.82 11.30 -14.03
N LYS A 162 -28.81 11.47 -14.91
CA LYS A 162 -29.04 11.47 -16.37
C LYS A 162 -27.73 11.67 -17.17
N ALA A 163 -27.59 10.84 -18.20
CA ALA A 163 -26.70 11.05 -19.34
C ALA A 163 -27.48 11.72 -20.49
N GLU A 164 -26.71 12.24 -21.46
CA GLU A 164 -26.96 12.38 -22.92
C GLU A 164 -26.79 13.78 -23.53
N GLY A 165 -25.96 13.81 -24.59
CA GLY A 165 -26.05 14.64 -25.82
C GLY A 165 -25.53 16.08 -25.72
N SER A 166 -24.94 16.72 -26.74
CA SER A 166 -24.45 16.40 -28.08
C SER A 166 -23.93 17.72 -28.69
N ALA A 167 -22.83 17.64 -29.45
CA ALA A 167 -22.33 18.46 -30.56
C ALA A 167 -22.85 19.91 -30.84
N LYS A 168 -21.89 20.81 -31.15
CA LYS A 168 -21.78 21.71 -32.35
C LYS A 168 -20.71 22.80 -32.10
N SER A 169 -19.62 22.89 -32.87
CA SER A 169 -19.40 23.48 -34.21
C SER A 169 -19.38 25.02 -34.26
N GLY A 170 -18.27 25.58 -34.77
CA GLY A 170 -18.09 26.95 -35.28
C GLY A 170 -16.62 27.37 -35.15
N SER A 171 -15.76 27.40 -36.18
CA SER A 171 -15.69 28.21 -37.43
C SER A 171 -15.20 29.66 -37.24
N GLY A 172 -14.14 30.02 -37.97
CA GLY A 172 -13.59 31.38 -38.19
C GLY A 172 -12.06 31.39 -38.03
N GLU A 173 -11.23 31.35 -39.10
CA GLU A 173 -10.81 32.47 -39.96
C GLU A 173 -10.17 33.63 -39.15
N THR A 174 -9.03 34.26 -39.44
CA THR A 174 -8.11 34.36 -40.60
C THR A 174 -6.93 35.25 -40.19
N ALA A 175 -5.79 35.15 -40.91
CA ALA A 175 -4.81 36.22 -41.22
C ALA A 175 -3.96 36.78 -40.04
N SER A 176 -2.72 37.26 -40.19
CA SER A 176 -1.72 37.40 -41.26
C SER A 176 -0.52 38.15 -40.64
N ASN A 177 0.68 37.96 -41.21
CA ASN A 177 1.84 38.88 -41.17
C ASN A 177 2.50 39.17 -39.80
N GLU A 178 3.78 39.51 -39.64
CA GLU A 178 4.90 39.80 -40.54
C GLU A 178 6.20 39.66 -39.72
N SER A 179 7.30 39.40 -40.43
CA SER A 179 8.72 39.68 -40.16
C SER A 179 9.14 40.36 -38.85
N THR A 180 10.27 39.91 -38.28
CA THR A 180 11.54 40.68 -38.34
C THR A 180 12.73 39.84 -37.88
N GLU A 181 13.84 40.10 -38.56
CA GLU A 181 15.19 39.56 -38.37
C GLU A 181 15.77 40.04 -37.03
N ASP A 182 16.60 39.21 -36.37
CA ASP A 182 17.79 39.78 -35.73
C ASP A 182 18.92 38.77 -35.54
N GLU A 183 20.12 39.31 -35.72
CA GLU A 183 21.44 38.70 -35.78
C GLU A 183 21.97 38.21 -34.43
N SER A 184 23.05 37.43 -34.55
CA SER A 184 24.21 37.35 -33.65
C SER A 184 24.27 36.20 -32.63
N ALA A 185 25.12 35.24 -32.99
CA ALA A 185 25.70 34.24 -32.11
C ALA A 185 26.75 34.85 -31.16
N PRO A 186 26.93 34.24 -29.97
CA PRO A 186 28.27 34.16 -29.41
C PRO A 186 28.65 32.74 -28.97
N LEU A 187 29.89 32.37 -29.33
CA LEU A 187 30.81 31.38 -28.76
C LEU A 187 30.20 30.30 -27.82
N GLU A 188 30.12 29.08 -28.35
CA GLU A 188 30.06 27.86 -27.55
C GLU A 188 31.34 27.72 -26.72
N THR A 189 31.21 27.94 -25.41
CA THR A 189 32.13 27.37 -24.44
C THR A 189 31.66 25.94 -24.21
N SER A 190 32.55 24.98 -24.48
CA SER A 190 32.31 23.56 -24.22
C SER A 190 31.85 23.36 -22.77
N PRO A 191 30.68 22.75 -22.51
CA PRO A 191 30.29 22.46 -21.15
C PRO A 191 31.23 21.40 -20.61
N THR A 192 31.94 21.74 -19.52
CA THR A 192 32.56 20.77 -18.63
C THR A 192 31.49 19.76 -18.26
N GLU A 193 31.64 18.51 -18.72
CA GLU A 193 30.75 17.40 -18.35
C GLU A 193 30.83 17.19 -16.84
N GLN A 194 29.97 17.89 -16.09
CA GLN A 194 29.61 17.48 -14.75
C GLN A 194 28.91 16.14 -14.91
N SER A 195 29.61 15.07 -14.51
CA SER A 195 29.06 13.71 -14.37
C SER A 195 27.78 13.78 -13.53
N THR A 196 26.62 13.89 -14.17
CA THR A 196 25.33 13.73 -13.53
C THR A 196 25.19 12.27 -13.17
N HIS A 197 25.45 11.91 -11.92
CA HIS A 197 25.16 10.56 -11.44
C HIS A 197 23.66 10.30 -11.57
N GLU A 198 23.29 9.51 -12.57
CA GLU A 198 21.92 9.07 -12.82
C GLU A 198 21.33 8.38 -11.58
N VAL A 199 20.02 8.53 -11.40
CA VAL A 199 19.29 7.92 -10.28
C VAL A 199 19.54 6.41 -10.29
N PRO A 200 20.01 5.81 -9.17
CA PRO A 200 20.28 4.38 -9.11
C PRO A 200 19.03 3.58 -9.47
N GLU A 201 19.17 2.68 -10.44
CA GLU A 201 18.07 1.81 -10.81
C GLU A 201 17.96 0.65 -9.81
N ILE A 202 16.75 0.45 -9.27
CA ILE A 202 16.49 -0.50 -8.16
C ILE A 202 15.43 -1.52 -8.57
N ALA A 203 15.83 -2.78 -8.53
CA ALA A 203 14.95 -3.92 -8.67
C ALA A 203 14.39 -4.32 -7.30
N ILE A 204 13.09 -4.61 -7.25
CA ILE A 204 12.42 -5.17 -6.10
C ILE A 204 11.64 -6.37 -6.61
N GLY A 205 11.77 -7.52 -5.94
CA GLY A 205 11.19 -8.75 -6.44
C GLY A 205 10.82 -9.76 -5.36
N SER A 206 10.14 -10.81 -5.82
CA SER A 206 9.97 -12.09 -5.13
C SER A 206 10.41 -13.21 -6.08
N THR A 207 10.23 -14.47 -5.71
CA THR A 207 10.46 -15.61 -6.63
C THR A 207 9.51 -15.66 -7.82
N THR A 208 8.45 -14.84 -7.82
CA THR A 208 7.50 -14.67 -8.93
C THR A 208 7.47 -13.19 -9.35
N GLU A 209 7.36 -12.93 -10.66
CA GLU A 209 7.49 -11.62 -11.34
C GLU A 209 6.82 -10.42 -10.63
N ASP A 210 7.30 -9.21 -10.94
CA ASP A 210 7.06 -7.86 -10.37
C ASP A 210 5.60 -7.37 -10.21
N ASN A 211 4.61 -8.26 -10.06
CA ASN A 211 3.21 -7.92 -9.85
C ASN A 211 2.91 -7.61 -8.37
N PHE A 212 3.41 -6.47 -7.88
CA PHE A 212 3.03 -5.94 -6.55
C PHE A 212 1.64 -5.32 -6.52
N GLY A 213 0.89 -5.37 -7.63
CA GLY A 213 -0.46 -4.83 -7.81
C GLY A 213 -1.55 -5.54 -7.01
N HIS A 214 -1.19 -6.34 -6.00
CA HIS A 214 -2.12 -7.04 -5.13
C HIS A 214 -3.02 -6.05 -4.38
N ILE A 215 -4.32 -6.08 -4.69
CA ILE A 215 -5.31 -5.18 -4.09
C ILE A 215 -5.99 -5.88 -2.91
N ASN A 216 -5.65 -5.43 -1.71
CA ASN A 216 -6.43 -5.75 -0.53
C ASN A 216 -7.79 -5.03 -0.59
N LYS A 217 -8.85 -5.77 -0.93
CA LYS A 217 -10.22 -5.24 -1.08
C LYS A 217 -10.82 -4.63 0.19
N LEU A 218 -10.21 -4.87 1.35
CA LEU A 218 -10.60 -4.27 2.63
C LEU A 218 -10.05 -2.85 2.79
N LYS A 219 -8.93 -2.54 2.13
CA LYS A 219 -8.27 -1.24 2.23
C LYS A 219 -9.14 -0.20 1.53
N ILE A 220 -9.54 0.86 2.23
CA ILE A 220 -10.35 1.96 1.67
C ILE A 220 -9.55 3.28 1.57
N LYS A 221 -8.41 3.36 2.26
CA LYS A 221 -7.47 4.49 2.20
C LYS A 221 -6.04 3.99 2.38
N GLY A 222 -5.09 4.67 1.73
CA GLY A 222 -3.65 4.45 1.86
C GLY A 222 -3.01 3.91 0.58
N PRO A 223 -1.68 3.68 0.59
CA PRO A 223 -0.91 3.28 -0.57
C PRO A 223 -1.37 1.93 -1.11
N ASP A 224 -1.45 1.79 -2.43
CA ASP A 224 -1.81 0.55 -3.12
C ASP A 224 -0.69 -0.49 -3.08
N GLY A 225 -1.05 -1.74 -3.39
CA GLY A 225 -0.12 -2.87 -3.40
C GLY A 225 0.29 -3.36 -2.00
N VAL A 226 1.17 -4.36 -2.00
CA VAL A 226 1.80 -4.95 -0.80
C VAL A 226 3.23 -4.48 -0.60
N CYS A 227 3.77 -3.68 -1.52
CA CYS A 227 5.10 -3.13 -1.45
C CYS A 227 5.06 -1.67 -1.92
N GLU A 228 5.79 -0.78 -1.24
CA GLU A 228 6.05 0.58 -1.68
C GLU A 228 7.55 0.81 -1.70
N LYS A 229 8.03 1.54 -2.71
CA LYS A 229 9.43 1.97 -2.81
C LYS A 229 9.50 3.46 -3.09
N LYS A 230 10.44 4.14 -2.42
CA LYS A 230 10.79 5.53 -2.68
C LYS A 230 12.30 5.65 -2.79
N VAL A 231 12.77 6.19 -3.91
CA VAL A 231 14.15 6.64 -4.06
C VAL A 231 14.15 8.14 -3.85
N VAL A 232 14.94 8.58 -2.89
CA VAL A 232 14.99 9.97 -2.44
C VAL A 232 16.44 10.44 -2.45
N GLN A 233 16.65 11.74 -2.48
CA GLN A 233 17.99 12.33 -2.39
C GLN A 233 18.05 13.20 -1.13
N GLU A 234 18.95 12.87 -0.21
CA GLU A 234 19.23 13.60 1.03
C GLU A 234 20.69 14.05 1.01
N ASP A 235 20.95 15.35 1.18
CA ASP A 235 22.30 15.92 1.23
C ASP A 235 23.20 15.52 0.05
N GLY A 236 22.61 15.44 -1.16
CA GLY A 236 23.32 15.03 -2.38
C GLY A 236 23.52 13.51 -2.51
N GLN A 237 23.11 12.73 -1.52
CA GLN A 237 23.22 11.27 -1.50
C GLN A 237 21.86 10.61 -1.74
N TYR A 238 21.81 9.57 -2.58
CA TYR A 238 20.58 8.80 -2.75
C TYR A 238 20.29 7.94 -1.51
N ALA A 239 19.02 7.78 -1.17
CA ALA A 239 18.54 6.84 -0.18
C ALA A 239 17.32 6.07 -0.72
N LEU A 240 17.11 4.90 -0.15
CA LEU A 240 16.00 4.01 -0.49
C LEU A 240 15.16 3.77 0.75
N TYR A 241 13.86 4.02 0.62
CA TYR A 241 12.84 3.53 1.53
C TYR A 241 12.05 2.40 0.87
N VAL A 242 11.79 1.33 1.63
CA VAL A 242 10.91 0.24 1.21
C VAL A 242 9.94 -0.11 2.33
N ARG A 243 8.66 -0.22 2.00
CA ARG A 243 7.65 -0.89 2.83
C ARG A 243 7.29 -2.22 2.17
N ALA A 244 7.24 -3.30 2.94
CA ALA A 244 6.64 -4.56 2.53
C ALA A 244 5.59 -5.03 3.55
N ASP A 245 4.41 -5.39 3.05
CA ASP A 245 3.32 -5.94 3.84
C ASP A 245 3.53 -7.46 3.96
N LEU A 246 3.76 -7.94 5.17
CA LEU A 246 4.02 -9.34 5.50
C LEU A 246 3.05 -9.84 6.59
N PRO A 247 1.72 -9.68 6.42
CA PRO A 247 0.74 -9.97 7.46
C PRO A 247 0.75 -11.45 7.86
N GLY A 248 0.75 -11.70 9.17
CA GLY A 248 0.78 -13.04 9.76
C GLY A 248 2.17 -13.67 9.84
N LEU A 249 3.22 -12.93 9.48
CA LEU A 249 4.59 -13.31 9.76
C LEU A 249 4.96 -12.94 11.21
N GLU A 250 5.63 -13.83 11.91
CA GLU A 250 6.08 -13.59 13.27
C GLU A 250 7.37 -12.76 13.32
N PRO A 251 7.72 -12.16 14.47
CA PRO A 251 8.85 -11.22 14.57
C PRO A 251 10.23 -11.78 14.21
N ASP A 252 10.41 -13.10 14.14
CA ASP A 252 11.70 -13.74 13.76
C ASP A 252 11.95 -13.63 12.25
N LEU A 253 12.04 -12.40 11.77
CA LEU A 253 12.36 -12.04 10.40
C LEU A 253 13.87 -12.01 10.21
N ASN A 254 14.36 -12.72 9.19
CA ASN A 254 15.75 -12.63 8.78
C ASN A 254 15.86 -11.58 7.68
N VAL A 255 16.52 -10.47 7.99
CA VAL A 255 16.89 -9.43 7.01
C VAL A 255 18.40 -9.39 6.94
N MET A 256 18.94 -9.55 5.75
CA MET A 256 20.39 -9.64 5.55
C MET A 256 20.80 -8.95 4.27
N THR A 257 21.88 -8.17 4.36
CA THR A 257 22.56 -7.61 3.19
C THR A 257 23.55 -8.64 2.65
N ILE A 258 23.49 -8.88 1.35
CA ILE A 258 24.35 -9.77 0.58
C ILE A 258 25.13 -8.91 -0.41
N GLU A 259 26.46 -9.07 -0.43
CA GLU A 259 27.38 -8.38 -1.35
C GLU A 259 27.24 -6.84 -1.39
N ASP A 260 26.78 -6.22 -0.30
CA ASP A 260 26.49 -4.78 -0.16
C ASP A 260 25.49 -4.20 -1.18
N ARG A 261 24.90 -4.99 -2.08
CA ARG A 261 24.05 -4.50 -3.19
C ARG A 261 22.69 -5.21 -3.27
N PHE A 262 22.51 -6.21 -2.42
CA PHE A 262 21.34 -7.06 -2.40
C PHE A 262 20.86 -7.16 -0.96
N ILE A 263 19.58 -6.86 -0.72
CA ILE A 263 18.95 -7.10 0.58
C ILE A 263 18.01 -8.28 0.39
N LEU A 264 18.23 -9.34 1.15
CA LEU A 264 17.37 -10.51 1.19
C LEU A 264 16.56 -10.49 2.49
N VAL A 265 15.26 -10.69 2.35
CA VAL A 265 14.31 -10.78 3.45
C VAL A 265 13.65 -12.14 3.38
N PHE A 266 13.79 -12.91 4.46
CA PHE A 266 13.21 -14.23 4.59
C PHE A 266 12.48 -14.39 5.91
N GLY A 267 11.19 -14.75 5.83
CA GLY A 267 10.35 -15.11 6.96
C GLY A 267 10.07 -16.61 6.98
N PRO A 268 10.69 -17.39 7.88
CA PRO A 268 10.47 -18.84 7.96
C PRO A 268 9.04 -19.17 8.39
N PRO A 269 8.58 -20.39 8.10
CA PRO A 269 7.24 -20.80 8.50
C PRO A 269 7.17 -20.90 10.03
N GLN A 270 6.21 -20.20 10.63
CA GLN A 270 5.89 -20.33 12.04
C GLN A 270 4.55 -21.05 12.28
N THR A 271 4.58 -22.17 13.01
CA THR A 271 3.38 -22.93 13.36
C THR A 271 2.50 -22.15 14.32
N ARG A 272 1.23 -21.93 13.95
CA ARG A 272 0.20 -21.35 14.83
C ARG A 272 -0.87 -22.38 15.16
N GLU A 273 -1.49 -22.23 16.34
CA GLU A 273 -2.60 -23.08 16.80
C GLU A 273 -4.00 -22.56 16.41
N ARG A 274 -4.95 -23.51 16.39
CA ARG A 274 -6.43 -23.45 16.34
C ARG A 274 -7.13 -22.72 15.18
N TYR A 275 -6.76 -21.50 14.82
CA TYR A 275 -7.58 -20.67 13.90
C TYR A 275 -6.79 -19.95 12.80
N MET A 276 -5.46 -19.96 12.88
CA MET A 276 -4.58 -19.44 11.84
C MET A 276 -4.12 -20.65 11.01
N GLN A 277 -4.82 -20.96 9.91
CA GLN A 277 -4.47 -22.10 9.04
C GLN A 277 -3.06 -21.96 8.46
N GLY A 278 -2.05 -22.43 9.18
CA GLY A 278 -0.67 -22.55 8.72
C GLY A 278 0.14 -21.26 8.79
N ALA A 279 1.44 -21.46 8.93
CA ALA A 279 2.47 -20.44 8.81
C ALA A 279 2.40 -19.73 7.46
N ARG A 280 2.58 -18.41 7.42
CA ARG A 280 2.99 -17.74 6.18
C ARG A 280 4.50 -17.73 6.05
N ASN A 281 4.93 -17.73 4.79
CA ASN A 281 6.33 -17.77 4.40
C ASN A 281 6.55 -16.67 3.38
N TYR A 282 7.53 -15.83 3.64
CA TYR A 282 7.81 -14.70 2.78
C TYR A 282 9.24 -14.75 2.28
N LEU A 283 9.39 -14.42 1.00
CA LEU A 283 10.69 -14.19 0.38
C LEU A 283 10.60 -12.94 -0.49
N PHE A 284 11.45 -11.98 -0.18
CA PHE A 284 11.47 -10.68 -0.79
C PHE A 284 12.92 -10.20 -0.91
N PHE A 285 13.24 -9.52 -2.01
CA PHE A 285 14.55 -8.94 -2.18
C PHE A 285 14.52 -7.53 -2.79
N VAL A 286 15.59 -6.80 -2.51
CA VAL A 286 15.91 -5.49 -3.10
C VAL A 286 17.31 -5.55 -3.68
N GLN A 287 17.49 -5.12 -4.92
CA GLN A 287 18.78 -5.18 -5.60
C GLN A 287 19.08 -3.85 -6.32
N LEU A 288 20.30 -3.35 -6.15
CA LEU A 288 20.86 -2.30 -7.01
C LEU A 288 21.23 -2.92 -8.37
N ARG A 289 20.72 -2.36 -9.48
CA ARG A 289 21.07 -2.84 -10.83
C ARG A 289 22.43 -2.36 -11.30
N CYS A 290 22.88 -1.19 -10.82
CA CYS A 290 24.22 -0.71 -11.12
C CYS A 290 25.28 -1.51 -10.38
N SER A 291 26.44 -1.69 -11.03
CA SER A 291 27.54 -2.44 -10.44
C SER A 291 28.37 -1.64 -9.43
N CYS A 292 28.28 -0.31 -9.50
CA CYS A 292 29.12 0.62 -8.76
C CYS A 292 28.59 0.95 -7.36
N CYS A 293 27.27 1.11 -7.20
CA CYS A 293 26.69 1.55 -5.93
C CYS A 293 26.58 0.43 -4.90
N LYS A 294 26.49 0.80 -3.63
CA LYS A 294 26.26 -0.09 -2.48
C LYS A 294 25.22 0.49 -1.52
N PHE A 295 24.48 -0.39 -0.86
CA PHE A 295 23.68 -0.04 0.32
C PHE A 295 24.59 0.22 1.52
N ASN A 296 24.25 1.24 2.29
CA ASN A 296 24.89 1.55 3.55
C ASN A 296 23.85 2.01 4.58
N ASN A 297 24.20 1.94 5.87
CA ASN A 297 23.36 2.39 6.98
C ASN A 297 21.94 1.81 6.94
N LEU A 298 21.84 0.49 6.74
CA LEU A 298 20.55 -0.20 6.73
C LEU A 298 19.88 -0.07 8.11
N ARG A 299 18.72 0.58 8.13
CA ARG A 299 17.77 0.61 9.24
C ARG A 299 16.57 -0.26 8.87
N GLN A 300 16.13 -1.06 9.83
CA GLN A 300 14.96 -1.93 9.69
C GLN A 300 13.99 -1.76 10.85
N ASP A 301 12.71 -1.94 10.56
CA ASP A 301 11.63 -2.03 11.53
C ASP A 301 10.62 -3.06 11.02
N TYR A 302 10.22 -3.99 11.88
CA TYR A 302 9.15 -4.93 11.59
C TYR A 302 8.14 -4.89 12.72
N GLU A 303 6.94 -4.41 12.43
CA GLU A 303 5.87 -4.27 13.41
C GLU A 303 4.52 -4.42 12.71
N ASP A 304 3.57 -5.08 13.40
CA ASP A 304 2.19 -5.26 12.94
C ASP A 304 2.08 -5.78 11.50
N GLY A 305 2.96 -6.71 11.11
CA GLY A 305 2.93 -7.30 9.77
C GLY A 305 3.46 -6.39 8.66
N VAL A 306 4.25 -5.36 9.00
CA VAL A 306 4.83 -4.42 8.04
C VAL A 306 6.33 -4.34 8.28
N LEU A 307 7.11 -4.71 7.26
CA LEU A 307 8.53 -4.44 7.20
C LEU A 307 8.77 -3.06 6.59
N ARG A 308 9.66 -2.30 7.23
CA ARG A 308 10.17 -1.04 6.72
C ARG A 308 11.69 -1.12 6.66
N LEU A 309 12.24 -0.77 5.50
CA LEU A 309 13.68 -0.69 5.26
C LEU A 309 14.01 0.75 4.88
N PHE A 310 15.11 1.25 5.42
CA PHE A 310 15.73 2.49 4.99
C PHE A 310 17.23 2.28 4.86
N CYS A 311 17.82 2.65 3.74
CA CYS A 311 19.26 2.61 3.56
C CYS A 311 19.73 3.76 2.68
N LYS A 312 20.96 4.22 2.94
CA LYS A 312 21.65 5.12 2.02
C LYS A 312 22.26 4.33 0.88
N ILE A 313 22.35 4.93 -0.30
CA ILE A 313 23.03 4.39 -1.47
C ILE A 313 24.32 5.20 -1.63
N ILE A 314 25.46 4.52 -1.62
CA ILE A 314 26.77 5.11 -1.84
C ILE A 314 27.20 4.75 -3.26
N ALA A 315 27.43 5.77 -4.09
CA ALA A 315 28.22 5.62 -5.31
C ALA A 315 29.71 5.63 -4.93
N PRO A 316 30.57 4.89 -5.65
CA PRO A 316 32.00 5.01 -5.43
C PRO A 316 32.42 6.44 -5.79
N GLU A 317 33.34 7.01 -5.01
CA GLU A 317 34.01 8.26 -5.38
C GLU A 317 34.48 8.15 -6.83
N PRO A 318 34.31 9.18 -7.67
CA PRO A 318 34.93 9.19 -8.98
C PRO A 318 36.42 8.93 -8.75
N SER A 319 36.93 7.84 -9.33
CA SER A 319 38.36 7.58 -9.31
C SER A 319 39.03 8.88 -9.71
N PRO A 320 40.00 9.42 -8.94
CA PRO A 320 40.83 10.48 -9.47
C PRO A 320 41.35 9.95 -10.80
N ALA A 321 41.02 10.65 -11.88
CA ALA A 321 41.47 10.27 -13.21
C ALA A 321 42.96 9.97 -13.07
N ALA A 322 43.37 8.74 -13.41
CA ALA A 322 44.78 8.45 -13.53
C ALA A 322 45.29 9.50 -14.52
N ASP A 323 46.10 10.44 -14.01
CA ASP A 323 46.67 11.51 -14.78
C ASP A 323 47.62 10.86 -15.80
N LEU A 324 47.06 10.47 -16.94
CA LEU A 324 47.78 9.88 -18.06
C LEU A 324 48.58 10.95 -18.82
N SER A 325 48.76 12.16 -18.28
CA SER A 325 49.65 13.18 -18.84
C SER A 325 51.15 12.94 -18.56
N LEU A 326 51.51 11.81 -17.95
CA LEU A 326 52.90 11.46 -17.60
C LEU A 326 53.43 10.15 -18.22
N ILE A 327 52.88 9.68 -19.34
CA ILE A 327 53.49 8.59 -20.13
C ILE A 327 53.83 9.07 -21.54
#